data_AF-W8YVD5-F1
#
_entry.id   AF-W8YVD5-F1
#
_cell.length_a   1.000
_cell.length_b   1.000
_cell.length_c   1.000
_cell.angle_alpha   90.00
_cell.angle_beta   90.00
_cell.angle_gamma   90.00
#
_symmetry.space_group_name_H-M   'P 1'
#
loop_
_entity.id
_entity.type
_entity.pdbx_description
1 polymer ?
#
loop_
_entity_poly.entity_id
_entity_poly.type
_entity_poly.pdbx_seq_one_letter_code
_entity_poly.pdbx_strand_id
1 'polypeptide(L)'
;MSSKERIDVLLVELGFFPSREKAKAALMAGLVLVDNEPVDKSGMKVDRESDIKVKGSVHPYVSRGGLKLEKAIREFGLDLAGRTMLDIGASTGGFTDCALQHGAGHVYAIDVGYNQLDWSL
;
A
#
# COMPACT_ATOMS: atom_id res chain seq x y z
N MET A 1 21.67 -2.63 28.61
CA MET A 1 20.85 -1.39 28.54
C MET A 1 19.59 -1.73 27.78
N SER A 2 18.42 -1.28 28.22
CA SER A 2 17.14 -1.60 27.57
C SER A 2 17.11 -0.97 26.17
N SER A 3 17.53 -1.72 25.15
CA SER A 3 17.50 -1.33 23.74
C SER A 3 16.09 -1.46 23.17
N LYS A 4 15.11 -0.92 23.90
CA LYS A 4 13.71 -0.94 23.48
C LYS A 4 13.35 0.37 22.80
N GLU A 5 12.89 0.29 21.57
CA GLU A 5 12.46 1.43 20.77
C GLU A 5 10.99 1.26 20.38
N ARG A 6 10.29 2.36 20.09
CA ARG A 6 8.93 2.28 19.54
C ARG A 6 8.94 1.60 18.18
N ILE A 7 8.02 0.67 17.99
CA ILE A 7 7.89 -0.09 16.75
C ILE A 7 7.71 0.81 15.52
N ASP A 8 6.97 1.92 15.64
CA ASP A 8 6.76 2.86 14.52
C ASP A 8 8.03 3.61 14.09
N VAL A 9 8.98 3.83 15.00
CA VAL A 9 10.30 4.40 14.71
C VAL A 9 11.20 3.33 14.12
N LEU A 10 11.25 2.17 14.76
CA LEU A 10 12.11 1.06 14.34
C LEU A 10 11.79 0.56 12.93
N LEU A 11 10.51 0.51 12.57
CA LEU A 11 10.06 0.16 11.21
C LEU A 11 10.56 1.13 10.12
N VAL A 12 10.72 2.40 10.45
CA VAL A 12 11.25 3.41 9.52
C VAL A 12 12.78 3.33 9.47
N GLU A 13 13.43 3.19 10.63
CA GLU A 13 14.89 3.04 10.73
C GLU A 13 15.40 1.80 9.97
N LEU A 14 14.64 0.69 10.02
CA LEU A 14 14.96 -0.55 9.31
C LEU A 14 14.54 -0.53 7.82
N GLY A 15 13.96 0.57 7.33
CA GLY A 15 13.60 0.74 5.93
C GLY A 15 12.35 0.00 5.47
N PHE A 16 11.54 -0.55 6.39
CA PHE A 16 10.27 -1.20 6.03
C PHE A 16 9.23 -0.20 5.50
N PHE A 17 9.25 1.04 6.00
CA PHE A 17 8.35 2.10 5.56
C PHE A 17 9.08 3.43 5.44
N PRO A 18 8.70 4.30 4.49
CA PRO A 18 9.40 5.56 4.25
C PRO A 18 8.98 6.68 5.22
N SER A 19 7.93 6.48 6.02
CA SER A 19 7.50 7.45 7.03
C SER A 19 6.78 6.78 8.22
N ARG A 20 6.75 7.49 9.34
CA ARG A 20 6.06 7.04 10.55
C ARG A 20 4.54 6.93 10.36
N GLU A 21 3.92 7.81 9.56
CA GLU A 21 2.51 7.65 9.21
C GLU A 21 2.23 6.34 8.48
N LYS A 22 3.07 5.96 7.50
CA LYS A 22 2.89 4.71 6.75
C LYS A 22 3.12 3.48 7.65
N ALA A 23 4.14 3.52 8.50
CA ALA A 23 4.36 2.46 9.50
C ALA A 23 3.16 2.32 10.46
N LYS A 24 2.61 3.44 10.96
CA LYS A 24 1.41 3.44 11.81
C LYS A 24 0.19 2.86 11.09
N ALA A 25 -0.03 3.22 9.83
CA ALA A 25 -1.13 2.67 9.04
C ALA A 25 -1.00 1.15 8.86
N ALA A 26 0.22 0.65 8.62
CA ALA A 26 0.49 -0.78 8.49
C ALA A 26 0.29 -1.54 9.80
N LEU A 27 0.73 -0.98 10.94
CA LEU A 27 0.47 -1.53 12.28
C LEU A 27 -1.04 -1.62 12.54
N MET A 28 -1.78 -0.54 12.30
CA MET A 28 -3.24 -0.52 12.46
C MET A 28 -3.96 -1.50 11.52
N ALA A 29 -3.36 -1.82 10.37
CA ALA A 29 -3.86 -2.81 9.43
C ALA A 29 -3.46 -4.26 9.80
N GLY A 30 -2.74 -4.48 10.91
CA GLY A 30 -2.31 -5.81 11.35
C GLY A 30 -1.25 -6.47 10.45
N LEU A 31 -0.49 -5.64 9.71
CA LEU A 31 0.53 -6.09 8.77
C LEU A 31 1.87 -6.40 9.44
N VAL A 32 2.11 -5.87 10.63
CA VAL A 32 3.41 -6.02 11.29
C VAL A 32 3.32 -7.10 12.35
N LEU A 33 4.24 -8.05 12.28
CA LEU A 33 4.47 -9.07 13.29
C LEU A 33 5.82 -8.79 13.98
N VAL A 34 5.85 -8.96 15.29
CA VAL A 34 7.07 -8.93 16.10
C VAL A 34 7.13 -10.26 16.84
N ASP A 35 8.18 -11.03 16.63
CA ASP A 35 8.34 -12.38 17.20
C ASP A 35 7.12 -13.29 16.89
N ASN A 36 6.57 -13.13 15.68
CA ASN A 36 5.35 -13.77 15.14
C ASN A 36 4.02 -13.35 15.80
N GLU A 37 4.00 -12.37 16.70
CA GLU A 37 2.77 -11.80 17.25
C GLU A 37 2.39 -10.48 16.54
N PRO A 38 1.10 -10.26 16.21
CA PRO A 38 0.66 -9.02 15.59
C PRO A 38 0.76 -7.84 16.56
N VAL A 39 1.30 -6.73 16.06
CA VAL A 39 1.39 -5.46 16.79
C VAL A 39 0.55 -4.41 16.09
N ASP A 40 -0.36 -3.76 16.81
CA ASP A 40 -1.27 -2.73 16.28
C ASP A 40 -1.04 -1.34 16.89
N LYS A 41 -0.33 -1.26 18.02
CA LYS A 41 -0.01 -0.03 18.74
C LYS A 41 1.36 0.51 18.34
N SER A 42 1.35 1.57 17.53
CA SER A 42 2.56 2.33 17.14
C SER A 42 3.51 2.73 18.27
N GLY A 43 2.99 3.02 19.48
CA GLY A 43 3.81 3.37 20.64
C GLY A 43 4.39 2.19 21.41
N MET A 44 4.12 0.94 21.00
CA MET A 44 4.65 -0.25 21.67
C MET A 44 6.16 -0.28 21.57
N LYS A 45 6.84 -0.40 22.71
CA LYS A 45 8.28 -0.54 22.78
C LYS A 45 8.68 -2.00 22.59
N VAL A 46 9.44 -2.28 21.54
CA VAL A 46 9.95 -3.60 21.18
C VAL A 46 11.46 -3.63 21.28
N ASP A 47 12.05 -4.80 21.45
CA ASP A 47 13.51 -4.92 21.41
C ASP A 47 14.00 -4.66 19.97
N ARG A 48 15.15 -4.00 19.82
CA ARG A 48 15.76 -3.78 18.49
C ARG A 48 16.21 -5.09 17.85
N GLU A 49 16.41 -6.14 18.65
CA GLU A 49 16.80 -7.48 18.18
C GLU A 49 15.60 -8.39 17.88
N SER A 50 14.35 -7.95 18.14
CA SER A 50 13.16 -8.75 17.83
C SER A 50 13.03 -9.05 16.33
N ASP A 51 12.46 -10.22 15.99
CA ASP A 51 12.18 -10.60 14.60
C ASP A 51 10.97 -9.84 14.07
N ILE A 52 11.19 -8.84 13.22
CA ILE A 52 10.13 -8.00 12.65
C ILE A 52 9.81 -8.46 11.23
N LYS A 53 8.55 -8.84 11.01
CA LYS A 53 8.03 -9.20 9.69
C LYS A 53 6.89 -8.27 9.30
N VAL A 54 6.99 -7.73 8.09
CA VAL A 54 5.90 -6.96 7.47
C VAL A 54 5.23 -7.86 6.44
N LYS A 55 3.99 -8.24 6.70
CA LYS A 55 3.11 -8.87 5.71
C LYS A 55 3.03 -7.92 4.51
N GLY A 56 3.03 -8.48 3.31
CA GLY A 56 2.91 -7.71 2.06
C GLY A 56 1.70 -6.77 2.06
N SER A 57 1.62 -5.91 1.05
CA SER A 57 0.52 -4.97 0.91
C SER A 57 -0.84 -5.66 1.07
N VAL A 58 -1.73 -5.05 1.88
CA VAL A 58 -3.09 -5.59 2.17
C VAL A 58 -3.86 -5.88 0.88
N HIS A 59 -3.52 -5.16 -0.19
CA HIS A 59 -4.12 -5.24 -1.50
C HIS A 59 -3.04 -5.21 -2.58
N PRO A 60 -3.31 -5.76 -3.78
CA PRO A 60 -2.33 -5.88 -4.87
C PRO A 60 -2.01 -4.56 -5.58
N TYR A 61 -2.73 -3.47 -5.27
CA TYR A 61 -2.59 -2.18 -5.96
C TYR A 61 -1.88 -1.11 -5.11
N VAL A 62 -1.42 -0.01 -5.73
CA VAL A 62 -0.81 1.14 -5.01
C VAL A 62 -1.78 1.83 -4.03
N SER A 63 -3.08 1.62 -4.16
CA SER A 63 -4.08 2.06 -3.17
C SER A 63 -5.29 1.12 -3.10
N ARG A 64 -6.01 1.16 -1.96
CA ARG A 64 -7.28 0.42 -1.78
C ARG A 64 -8.35 0.74 -2.83
N GLY A 65 -8.20 1.86 -3.54
CA GLY A 65 -9.09 2.23 -4.64
C GLY A 65 -9.18 1.14 -5.71
N GLY A 66 -8.07 0.50 -6.05
CA GLY A 66 -8.03 -0.51 -7.12
C GLY A 66 -8.99 -1.69 -6.92
N LEU A 67 -9.26 -2.07 -5.67
CA LEU A 67 -10.23 -3.14 -5.35
C LEU A 67 -11.66 -2.85 -5.86
N LYS A 68 -12.00 -1.56 -6.05
CA LYS A 68 -13.31 -1.18 -6.61
C LYS A 68 -13.37 -1.48 -8.11
N LEU A 69 -12.32 -1.13 -8.85
CA LEU A 69 -12.23 -1.43 -10.28
C LEU A 69 -12.09 -2.94 -10.51
N GLU A 70 -11.29 -3.63 -9.71
CA GLU A 70 -11.17 -5.10 -9.75
C GLU A 70 -12.54 -5.77 -9.60
N LYS A 71 -13.34 -5.31 -8.62
CA LYS A 71 -14.72 -5.79 -8.48
C LYS A 71 -15.54 -5.48 -9.74
N ALA A 72 -15.49 -4.27 -10.28
CA ALA A 72 -16.22 -3.92 -11.50
C ALA A 72 -15.82 -4.78 -12.70
N ILE A 73 -14.53 -5.04 -12.90
CA ILE A 73 -14.01 -5.93 -13.94
C ILE A 73 -14.63 -7.32 -13.83
N ARG A 74 -14.65 -7.89 -12.62
CA ARG A 74 -15.20 -9.22 -12.39
C ARG A 74 -16.73 -9.26 -12.55
N GLU A 75 -17.44 -8.34 -11.90
CA GLU A 75 -18.91 -8.37 -11.87
C GLU A 75 -19.53 -8.01 -13.24
N PHE A 76 -18.88 -7.13 -14.00
CA PHE A 76 -19.37 -6.69 -15.32
C PHE A 76 -18.66 -7.38 -16.50
N GLY A 77 -17.68 -8.25 -16.25
CA GLY A 77 -16.94 -8.97 -17.30
C GLY A 77 -16.16 -8.03 -18.23
N LEU A 78 -15.54 -6.99 -17.67
CA LEU A 78 -14.79 -6.01 -18.46
C LEU A 78 -13.45 -6.61 -18.90
N ASP A 79 -13.22 -6.70 -20.20
CA ASP A 79 -11.89 -7.03 -20.73
C ASP A 79 -11.11 -5.74 -20.96
N LEU A 80 -10.00 -5.53 -20.25
CA LEU A 80 -9.15 -4.35 -20.40
C LEU A 80 -7.93 -4.59 -21.32
N ALA A 81 -7.72 -5.82 -21.80
CA ALA A 81 -6.53 -6.18 -22.56
C ALA A 81 -6.33 -5.29 -23.80
N GLY A 82 -5.17 -4.64 -23.87
CA GLY A 82 -4.78 -3.75 -24.97
C GLY A 82 -5.58 -2.46 -25.08
N ARG A 83 -6.50 -2.17 -24.15
CA ARG A 83 -7.35 -0.98 -24.22
C ARG A 83 -6.63 0.26 -23.69
N THR A 84 -7.02 1.40 -24.23
CA THR A 84 -6.69 2.72 -23.69
C THR A 84 -7.78 3.14 -22.71
N MET A 85 -7.41 3.38 -21.45
CA MET A 85 -8.32 3.84 -20.40
C MET A 85 -8.08 5.31 -20.06
N LEU A 86 -9.13 6.01 -19.63
CA LEU A 86 -9.06 7.34 -19.03
C LEU A 86 -9.48 7.22 -17.56
N ASP A 87 -8.54 7.45 -16.63
CA ASP A 87 -8.77 7.44 -15.18
C ASP A 87 -8.98 8.89 -14.69
N ILE A 88 -10.21 9.23 -14.31
CA ILE A 88 -10.58 10.59 -13.88
C ILE A 88 -10.62 10.62 -12.35
N GLY A 89 -9.75 11.44 -11.75
CA GLY A 89 -9.52 11.46 -10.31
C GLY A 89 -8.59 10.33 -9.86
N ALA A 90 -7.50 10.12 -10.61
CA ALA A 90 -6.58 9.00 -10.43
C ALA A 90 -5.98 8.94 -9.01
N SER A 91 -5.81 10.09 -8.34
CA SER A 91 -5.25 10.23 -7.00
C SER A 91 -3.91 9.50 -6.90
N THR A 92 -3.73 8.60 -5.92
CA THR A 92 -2.53 7.75 -5.79
C THR A 92 -2.35 6.75 -6.94
N GLY A 93 -3.36 6.53 -7.79
CA GLY A 93 -3.28 5.67 -8.96
C GLY A 93 -3.87 4.27 -8.79
N GLY A 94 -4.76 4.06 -7.81
CA GLY A 94 -5.29 2.72 -7.52
C GLY A 94 -6.06 2.08 -8.69
N PHE A 95 -6.83 2.87 -9.45
CA PHE A 95 -7.55 2.39 -10.63
C PHE A 95 -6.59 2.20 -11.81
N THR A 96 -5.70 3.18 -12.03
CA THR A 96 -4.63 3.10 -13.02
C THR A 96 -3.82 1.80 -12.88
N ASP A 97 -3.30 1.51 -11.69
CA ASP A 97 -2.54 0.29 -11.40
C ASP A 97 -3.37 -0.98 -11.64
N CYS A 98 -4.61 -1.02 -11.14
CA CYS A 98 -5.52 -2.12 -11.36
C CYS A 98 -5.74 -2.38 -12.87
N ALA A 99 -5.94 -1.34 -13.67
CA ALA A 99 -6.16 -1.48 -15.10
C ALA A 99 -4.91 -1.98 -15.83
N LEU A 100 -3.73 -1.45 -15.50
CA LEU A 100 -2.45 -1.89 -16.08
C LEU A 100 -2.18 -3.36 -15.75
N GLN A 101 -2.39 -3.78 -14.49
CA GLN A 101 -2.27 -5.18 -14.08
C GLN A 101 -3.27 -6.11 -14.79
N HIS A 102 -4.43 -5.58 -15.20
CA HIS A 102 -5.43 -6.30 -16.02
C HIS A 102 -5.21 -6.14 -17.54
N GLY A 103 -4.04 -5.66 -17.95
CA GLY A 103 -3.62 -5.67 -19.36
C GLY A 103 -4.05 -4.45 -20.16
N ALA A 104 -4.52 -3.37 -19.55
CA ALA A 104 -4.70 -2.10 -20.25
C ALA A 104 -3.39 -1.70 -20.94
N GLY A 105 -3.47 -1.37 -22.23
CA GLY A 105 -2.29 -1.01 -23.03
C GLY A 105 -1.78 0.40 -22.72
N HIS A 106 -2.69 1.29 -22.29
CA HIS A 106 -2.35 2.66 -21.91
C HIS A 106 -3.40 3.23 -20.96
N VAL A 107 -3.00 4.09 -20.02
CA VAL A 107 -3.91 4.79 -19.11
C VAL A 107 -3.57 6.27 -19.07
N TYR A 108 -4.54 7.11 -19.39
CA TYR A 108 -4.47 8.55 -19.13
C TYR A 108 -4.96 8.80 -17.70
N ALA A 109 -4.04 9.02 -16.77
CA ALA A 109 -4.36 9.35 -15.38
C ALA A 109 -4.52 10.87 -15.21
N ILE A 110 -5.75 11.32 -14.95
CA ILE A 110 -6.08 12.73 -14.75
C ILE A 110 -6.40 12.96 -13.29
N ASP A 111 -5.74 13.94 -12.68
CA ASP A 111 -6.08 14.43 -11.35
C ASP A 111 -5.90 15.95 -11.28
N VAL A 112 -6.64 16.60 -10.36
CA VAL A 112 -6.52 18.04 -10.09
C VAL A 112 -5.54 18.34 -8.97
N GLY A 113 -5.17 17.32 -8.18
CA GLY A 113 -4.19 17.38 -7.12
C GLY A 113 -2.75 17.37 -7.66
N TYR A 114 -1.84 17.93 -6.88
CA TYR A 114 -0.42 17.99 -7.21
C TYR A 114 0.34 16.80 -6.61
N ASN A 115 1.24 16.21 -7.41
CA ASN A 115 2.17 15.15 -7.01
C ASN A 115 1.50 13.97 -6.26
N GLN A 116 0.33 13.52 -6.76
CA GLN A 116 -0.47 12.47 -6.10
C GLN A 116 -0.09 11.05 -6.53
N LEU A 117 0.23 10.86 -7.81
CA LEU A 117 0.42 9.54 -8.40
C LEU A 117 1.62 8.84 -7.75
N ASP A 118 1.48 7.55 -7.46
CA ASP A 118 2.61 6.78 -6.97
C ASP A 118 3.71 6.70 -8.04
N TRP A 119 4.96 6.88 -7.62
CA TRP A 119 6.12 6.97 -8.51
C TRP A 119 6.40 5.67 -9.30
N SER A 120 5.82 4.55 -8.86
CA SER A 120 5.97 3.25 -9.51
C SER A 120 5.10 3.08 -10.76
N LEU A 121 4.16 4.00 -11.01
CA LEU A 121 3.25 4.02 -12.17
C LEU A 121 3.76 4.87 -13.34
#